data_AF-A0A7L3X4C4-F1
#
_entry.id   AF-A0A7L3X4C4-F1
#
_cell.length_a   1.000
_cell.length_b   1.000
_cell.length_c   1.000
_cell.angle_alpha   90.00
_cell.angle_beta   90.00
_cell.angle_gamma   90.00
#
_symmetry.space_group_name_H-M   'P 1'
#
loop_
_entity.id
_entity.type
_entity.pdbx_description
1 polymer ?
#
loop_
_entity_poly.entity_id
_entity_poly.type
_entity_poly.pdbx_seq_one_letter_code
_entity_poly.pdbx_strand_id
1 'polypeptide(L)'
;MSVLTEKDRPIVQLLLNTDTCPRCILRFCCVGSQTVYRQPYKDLMKDFEDFVKNNQEKEDKVCFDVVDPPCKRIKLEDTEEGPGDVNHNGTVQQIPSVNDENTAVDNSTAKVCNVCLGILQELCEADFVKKVCQKVTTADYQFTSFVFSVSLPPQLSVRERAAWLLVKQNMGKLGLSLAKDDIVQLKEAYKWIIHPQLSEELGVPADGKSLFEVSVVFAHPETEEECRFLATACPDCFKPTKNKQSVFTRMAVIKALEKIKEEDFLKHFPCPPSSPENLCVALDIQCNNGAVFVAGK
;
A
#
# COMPACT_ATOMS: atom_id res chain seq x y z
N MET A 1 -8.53 -19.18 1.92
CA MET A 1 -7.41 -19.75 1.12
C MET A 1 -6.40 -18.63 0.93
N SER A 2 -5.17 -18.81 1.43
CA SER A 2 -4.17 -17.73 1.43
C SER A 2 -3.83 -17.35 -0.01
N VAL A 3 -4.14 -16.11 -0.38
CA VAL A 3 -3.85 -15.54 -1.69
C VAL A 3 -2.34 -15.43 -1.91
N LEU A 4 -1.60 -15.31 -0.80
CA LEU A 4 -0.15 -15.31 -0.75
C LEU A 4 0.40 -16.72 -0.53
N THR A 5 1.53 -17.00 -1.16
CA THR A 5 2.29 -18.23 -1.02
C THR A 5 3.56 -18.01 -0.20
N GLU A 6 4.22 -19.08 0.24
CA GLU A 6 5.50 -18.98 0.95
C GLU A 6 6.60 -18.28 0.13
N LYS A 7 6.48 -18.27 -1.21
CA LYS A 7 7.42 -17.54 -2.08
C LYS A 7 7.28 -16.01 -1.97
N ASP A 8 6.11 -15.53 -1.56
CA ASP A 8 5.80 -14.10 -1.43
C ASP A 8 6.25 -13.54 -0.09
N ARG A 9 6.48 -14.40 0.91
CA ARG A 9 6.86 -14.03 2.27
C ARG A 9 8.05 -13.08 2.36
N PRO A 10 9.16 -13.29 1.63
CA PRO A 10 10.28 -12.35 1.68
C PRO A 10 9.91 -10.96 1.14
N ILE A 11 9.02 -10.87 0.15
CA ILE A 11 8.52 -9.61 -0.41
C ILE A 11 7.64 -8.91 0.63
N VAL A 12 6.73 -9.67 1.24
CA VAL A 12 5.81 -9.17 2.28
C VAL A 12 6.59 -8.59 3.45
N GLN A 13 7.54 -9.36 3.99
CA GLN A 13 8.36 -8.93 5.12
C GLN A 13 9.16 -7.66 4.78
N LEU A 14 9.79 -7.64 3.61
CA LEU A 14 10.60 -6.51 3.17
C LEU A 14 9.77 -5.24 3.05
N LEU A 15 8.63 -5.30 2.36
CA LEU A 15 7.81 -4.14 2.07
C LEU A 15 7.07 -3.63 3.31
N LEU A 16 6.60 -4.53 4.17
CA LEU A 16 5.94 -4.17 5.43
C LEU A 16 6.88 -3.39 6.37
N ASN A 17 8.14 -3.81 6.45
CA ASN A 17 9.18 -3.11 7.23
C ASN A 17 9.57 -1.74 6.66
N THR A 18 9.17 -1.44 5.42
CA THR A 18 9.42 -0.15 4.76
C THR A 18 8.15 0.70 4.64
N ASP A 19 7.16 0.46 5.49
CA ASP A 19 5.88 1.20 5.53
C ASP A 19 5.07 1.13 4.20
N THR A 20 5.20 0.05 3.42
CA THR A 20 4.35 -0.17 2.25
C THR A 20 3.00 -0.77 2.67
N CYS A 21 1.89 -0.18 2.20
CA CYS A 21 0.55 -0.67 2.55
C CYS A 21 0.22 -2.06 1.95
N PRO A 22 -0.69 -2.85 2.55
CA PRO A 22 -1.00 -4.22 2.13
C PRO A 22 -1.43 -4.31 0.67
N ARG A 23 -2.24 -3.37 0.20
CA ARG A 23 -2.70 -3.34 -1.20
C ARG A 23 -1.55 -3.10 -2.17
N CYS A 24 -0.54 -2.30 -1.80
CA CYS A 24 0.69 -2.21 -2.60
C CYS A 24 1.48 -3.51 -2.54
N ILE A 25 1.60 -4.15 -1.37
CA ILE A 25 2.30 -5.43 -1.26
C ILE A 25 1.64 -6.49 -2.16
N LEU A 26 0.30 -6.59 -2.16
CA LEU A 26 -0.44 -7.48 -3.09
C LEU A 26 -0.06 -7.24 -4.56
N ARG A 27 0.15 -5.97 -4.97
CA ARG A 27 0.60 -5.63 -6.32
C ARG A 27 1.99 -6.16 -6.62
N PHE A 28 2.93 -5.97 -5.68
CA PHE A 28 4.31 -6.46 -5.81
C PHE A 28 4.43 -7.99 -5.70
N CYS A 29 3.46 -8.65 -5.08
CA CYS A 29 3.27 -10.11 -5.08
C CYS A 29 2.45 -10.60 -6.28
N CYS A 30 2.20 -9.76 -7.29
CA CYS A 30 1.52 -10.13 -8.53
C CYS A 30 0.11 -10.72 -8.35
N VAL A 31 -0.59 -10.33 -7.27
CA VAL A 31 -1.94 -10.83 -6.98
C VAL A 31 -2.93 -10.18 -7.95
N GLY A 32 -3.44 -10.98 -8.91
CA GLY A 32 -4.45 -10.54 -9.89
C GLY A 32 -5.91 -10.65 -9.41
N SER A 33 -6.15 -11.17 -8.21
CA SER A 33 -7.52 -11.35 -7.69
C SER A 33 -8.10 -10.04 -7.16
N GLN A 34 -9.05 -9.45 -7.90
CA GLN A 34 -9.65 -8.15 -7.59
C GLN A 34 -10.35 -8.11 -6.22
N THR A 35 -10.97 -9.22 -5.81
CA THR A 35 -11.77 -9.29 -4.57
C THR A 35 -10.92 -9.09 -3.31
N VAL A 36 -9.64 -9.46 -3.38
CA VAL A 36 -8.69 -9.35 -2.26
C VAL A 36 -8.40 -7.88 -1.96
N TYR A 37 -8.29 -7.05 -3.00
CA TYR A 37 -8.05 -5.61 -2.84
C TYR A 37 -9.23 -4.86 -2.21
N ARG A 38 -10.44 -5.43 -2.28
CA ARG A 38 -11.67 -4.84 -1.76
C ARG A 38 -11.90 -5.12 -0.28
N GLN A 39 -11.06 -5.94 0.34
CA GLN A 39 -11.14 -6.17 1.78
C GLN A 39 -10.82 -4.87 2.55
N PRO A 40 -11.40 -4.70 3.76
CA PRO A 40 -11.09 -3.57 4.62
C PRO A 40 -9.59 -3.50 4.91
N TYR A 41 -9.06 -2.27 4.95
CA TYR A 41 -7.63 -2.05 5.18
C TYR A 41 -7.10 -2.72 6.46
N LYS A 42 -7.87 -2.64 7.55
CA LYS A 42 -7.51 -3.21 8.86
C LYS A 42 -7.40 -4.73 8.80
N ASP A 43 -8.29 -5.39 8.08
CA ASP A 43 -8.30 -6.84 7.93
C ASP A 43 -7.08 -7.29 7.09
N LEU A 44 -6.80 -6.58 5.99
CA LEU A 44 -5.60 -6.82 5.19
C LEU A 44 -4.31 -6.63 5.99
N MET A 45 -4.21 -5.57 6.79
CA MET A 45 -3.03 -5.36 7.66
C MET A 45 -2.84 -6.53 8.63
N LYS A 46 -3.93 -6.95 9.30
CA LYS A 46 -3.89 -8.06 10.25
C LYS A 46 -3.49 -9.37 9.58
N ASP A 47 -4.06 -9.69 8.41
CA ASP A 47 -3.74 -10.90 7.66
C ASP A 47 -2.25 -10.94 7.28
N PHE A 48 -1.64 -9.80 6.97
CA PHE A 48 -0.22 -9.71 6.61
C PHE A 48 0.69 -9.86 7.83
N GLU A 49 0.34 -9.24 8.97
CA GLU A 49 1.06 -9.41 10.23
C GLU A 49 1.02 -10.87 10.70
N ASP A 50 -0.16 -11.49 10.66
CA ASP A 50 -0.35 -12.90 11.03
C ASP A 50 0.38 -13.82 10.05
N PHE A 51 0.34 -13.50 8.74
CA PHE A 51 1.11 -14.23 7.73
C PHE A 51 2.58 -14.25 8.11
N VAL A 52 3.18 -13.10 8.43
CA VAL A 52 4.59 -12.97 8.85
C VAL A 52 4.90 -13.73 10.14
N LYS A 53 4.11 -13.53 11.20
CA LYS A 53 4.34 -14.13 12.54
C LYS A 53 4.34 -15.66 12.51
N ASN A 54 3.45 -16.25 11.72
CA ASN A 54 3.33 -17.71 11.58
C ASN A 54 4.60 -18.42 11.08
N ASN A 55 5.60 -17.70 10.55
CA ASN A 55 6.89 -18.29 10.19
C ASN A 55 7.95 -18.15 11.30
N GLN A 56 7.93 -17.07 12.07
CA GLN A 56 8.85 -16.92 13.22
C GLN A 56 8.67 -18.07 14.21
N GLU A 57 7.42 -18.46 14.49
CA GLU A 57 7.12 -19.60 15.36
C GLU A 57 7.56 -20.97 14.76
N LYS A 58 7.69 -21.07 13.44
CA LYS A 58 8.19 -22.28 12.77
C LYS A 58 9.71 -22.34 12.77
N GLU A 59 10.39 -21.22 12.52
CA GLU A 59 11.85 -21.13 12.57
C GLU A 59 12.39 -21.28 14.00
N ASP A 60 11.71 -20.70 14.99
CA ASP A 60 12.06 -20.84 16.42
C ASP A 60 11.84 -22.28 16.93
N LYS A 61 10.82 -23.00 16.43
CA LYS A 61 10.61 -24.42 16.77
C LYS A 61 11.68 -25.35 16.18
N VAL A 62 12.23 -25.04 15.01
CA VAL A 62 13.26 -25.87 14.35
C VAL A 62 14.62 -25.77 15.08
N CYS A 63 14.83 -24.74 15.92
CA CYS A 63 16.07 -24.57 16.68
C CYS A 63 16.12 -25.38 18.00
N PHE A 64 15.02 -26.03 18.42
CA PHE A 64 14.97 -26.83 19.66
C PHE A 64 15.17 -28.35 19.49
N ASP A 65 15.30 -28.85 18.25
CA ASP A 65 15.59 -30.27 17.98
C ASP A 65 17.08 -30.47 17.63
N VAL A 66 17.98 -30.04 18.51
CA VAL A 66 19.36 -30.56 18.53
C VAL A 66 19.49 -31.50 19.72
N VAL A 67 19.61 -32.78 19.37
CA VAL A 67 19.89 -33.93 20.23
C VAL A 67 20.98 -33.59 21.26
N ASP A 68 20.61 -33.60 22.54
CA ASP A 68 21.51 -33.44 23.66
C ASP A 68 22.47 -34.65 23.74
N PRO A 69 23.81 -34.48 23.74
CA PRO A 69 24.75 -35.60 23.95
C PRO A 69 24.86 -35.97 25.44
N PRO A 70 25.23 -37.21 25.78
CA PRO A 70 25.09 -37.72 27.15
C PRO A 70 26.21 -37.19 28.06
N CYS A 71 25.88 -36.30 28.99
CA CYS A 71 26.81 -35.89 30.05
C CYS A 71 26.99 -37.03 31.07
N LYS A 72 28.24 -37.51 31.15
CA LYS A 72 28.69 -38.60 32.02
C LYS A 72 28.57 -38.22 33.51
N ARG A 73 28.08 -39.19 34.29
CA ARG A 73 28.13 -39.23 35.76
C ARG A 73 29.57 -39.09 36.27
N ILE A 74 29.78 -38.20 37.24
CA ILE A 74 30.76 -38.38 38.32
C ILE A 74 30.07 -38.02 39.64
N LYS A 75 30.22 -38.91 40.62
CA LYS A 75 29.64 -38.92 41.97
C LYS A 75 30.77 -38.74 42.99
N LEU A 76 30.51 -37.97 44.06
CA LEU A 76 30.91 -38.10 45.49
C LEU A 76 30.89 -36.68 46.14
N GLU A 77 29.96 -36.35 47.05
CA GLU A 77 29.94 -36.58 48.53
C GLU A 77 31.03 -35.74 49.25
N ASP A 78 30.84 -35.01 50.37
CA ASP A 78 29.73 -34.68 51.28
C ASP A 78 30.18 -33.52 52.21
N THR A 79 29.22 -32.87 52.91
CA THR A 79 29.26 -32.44 54.35
C THR A 79 28.74 -31.00 54.62
N GLU A 80 27.48 -30.95 55.12
CA GLU A 80 26.88 -30.22 56.29
C GLU A 80 27.22 -28.72 56.52
N GLU A 81 26.34 -27.80 56.97
CA GLU A 81 25.20 -27.80 57.91
C GLU A 81 24.18 -26.67 57.54
N GLY A 82 22.89 -26.83 57.90
CA GLY A 82 21.76 -25.93 57.58
C GLY A 82 21.60 -24.68 58.48
N PRO A 83 20.37 -24.19 58.82
CA PRO A 83 19.05 -24.32 58.19
C PRO A 83 18.36 -22.95 57.94
N GLY A 84 17.23 -22.90 57.21
CA GLY A 84 16.38 -21.69 57.13
C GLY A 84 15.31 -21.66 56.04
N ASP A 85 14.20 -22.34 56.31
CA ASP A 85 12.81 -22.18 55.81
C ASP A 85 12.38 -20.74 55.43
N VAL A 86 11.30 -20.42 54.71
CA VAL A 86 10.31 -21.05 53.80
C VAL A 86 9.38 -19.90 53.36
N ASN A 87 8.95 -19.94 52.09
CA ASN A 87 7.73 -19.40 51.48
C ASN A 87 7.21 -17.95 51.61
N HIS A 88 6.83 -17.51 50.41
CA HIS A 88 5.73 -16.64 50.00
C HIS A 88 4.42 -16.71 50.80
N ASN A 89 3.81 -15.53 50.96
CA ASN A 89 2.37 -15.21 50.81
C ASN A 89 2.29 -13.68 50.66
N GLY A 90 1.51 -13.05 49.77
CA GLY A 90 0.17 -13.38 49.32
C GLY A 90 -0.83 -12.50 50.10
N THR A 91 -1.26 -11.37 49.54
CA THR A 91 -2.46 -10.65 50.05
C THR A 91 -3.25 -10.04 48.89
N VAL A 92 -4.47 -10.56 48.77
CA VAL A 92 -5.58 -10.17 47.90
C VAL A 92 -6.42 -9.11 48.61
N GLN A 93 -7.00 -8.17 47.86
CA GLN A 93 -8.32 -7.49 48.02
C GLN A 93 -8.21 -6.08 47.42
N GLN A 94 -9.20 -5.46 46.78
CA GLN A 94 -10.47 -5.80 46.12
C GLN A 94 -10.94 -4.46 45.50
N ILE A 95 -11.73 -4.54 44.45
CA ILE A 95 -12.30 -3.45 43.64
C ILE A 95 -13.31 -2.61 44.48
N PRO A 96 -13.62 -1.34 44.12
CA PRO A 96 -14.87 -1.14 43.35
C PRO A 96 -14.75 -0.16 42.17
N SER A 97 -15.42 -0.56 41.08
CA SER A 97 -15.72 0.17 39.86
C SER A 97 -16.77 1.27 40.10
N VAL A 98 -16.68 2.39 39.37
CA VAL A 98 -17.83 3.00 38.66
C VAL A 98 -17.30 3.78 37.44
N ASN A 99 -18.01 3.63 36.32
CA ASN A 99 -17.76 4.15 34.97
C ASN A 99 -17.79 5.68 34.88
N ASP A 100 -16.98 6.26 33.97
CA ASP A 100 -17.54 7.14 32.94
C ASP A 100 -16.62 7.28 31.70
N GLU A 101 -17.25 7.05 30.56
CA GLU A 101 -16.94 7.36 29.16
C GLU A 101 -15.51 7.75 28.76
N ASN A 102 -14.73 6.74 28.33
CA ASN A 102 -13.59 6.93 27.44
C ASN A 102 -14.01 6.54 25.99
N THR A 103 -14.54 7.48 25.22
CA THR A 103 -14.44 7.42 23.75
C THR A 103 -13.05 7.90 23.33
N ALA A 104 -12.03 7.13 23.69
CA ALA A 104 -10.75 7.18 23.00
C ALA A 104 -10.92 6.29 21.77
N VAL A 105 -11.36 6.89 20.66
CA VAL A 105 -11.20 6.29 19.33
C VAL A 105 -9.70 6.10 19.16
N ASP A 106 -9.24 4.87 19.34
CA ASP A 106 -7.86 4.47 19.09
C ASP A 106 -7.65 4.46 17.57
N ASN A 107 -7.66 5.64 16.97
CA ASN A 107 -7.16 5.89 15.63
C ASN A 107 -5.64 5.88 15.74
N SER A 108 -5.09 4.68 15.87
CA SER A 108 -3.78 4.39 15.31
C SER A 108 -3.82 4.86 13.85
N THR A 109 -3.33 6.07 13.61
CA THR A 109 -3.26 6.65 12.27
C THR A 109 -2.30 5.77 11.47
N ALA A 110 -2.86 4.92 10.61
CA ALA A 110 -2.07 4.05 9.75
C ALA A 110 -1.03 4.91 9.01
N LYS A 111 0.24 4.49 9.07
CA LYS A 111 1.31 5.22 8.40
C LYS A 111 1.03 5.37 6.91
N VAL A 112 1.42 6.49 6.34
CA VAL A 112 1.24 6.73 4.91
C VAL A 112 2.16 5.80 4.12
N CYS A 113 1.58 5.13 3.12
CA CYS A 113 2.31 4.23 2.24
C CYS A 113 3.42 4.97 1.49
N ASN A 114 4.66 4.55 1.68
CA ASN A 114 5.82 5.11 0.96
C ASN A 114 5.77 4.89 -0.58
N VAL A 115 4.90 4.00 -1.08
CA VAL A 115 4.74 3.76 -2.53
C VAL A 115 3.57 4.54 -3.13
N CYS A 116 2.36 4.38 -2.58
CA CYS A 116 1.13 4.92 -3.18
C CYS A 116 0.66 6.23 -2.54
N LEU A 117 1.31 6.71 -1.47
CA LEU A 117 0.99 7.98 -0.83
C LEU A 117 -0.50 8.10 -0.47
N GLY A 118 -1.09 7.04 0.07
CA GLY A 118 -2.51 7.03 0.46
C GLY A 118 -3.53 6.61 -0.60
N ILE A 119 -3.13 6.48 -1.88
CA ILE A 119 -4.07 6.17 -2.98
C ILE A 119 -4.80 4.83 -2.77
N LEU A 120 -4.09 3.81 -2.26
CA LEU A 120 -4.67 2.49 -1.93
C LEU A 120 -4.91 2.33 -0.41
N GLN A 121 -5.02 3.43 0.31
CA GLN A 121 -5.40 3.48 1.72
C GLN A 121 -6.74 4.24 1.78
N GLU A 122 -6.81 5.35 2.50
CA GLU A 122 -8.02 6.14 2.71
C GLU A 122 -8.70 6.61 1.41
N LEU A 123 -7.92 6.90 0.37
CA LEU A 123 -8.44 7.43 -0.90
C LEU A 123 -9.13 6.36 -1.77
N CYS A 124 -9.18 5.11 -1.32
CA CYS A 124 -10.01 4.08 -1.96
C CYS A 124 -11.05 3.44 -1.02
N GLU A 125 -11.25 4.01 0.18
CA GLU A 125 -12.25 3.56 1.13
C GLU A 125 -13.62 4.24 0.93
N ALA A 126 -14.64 3.67 1.59
CA ALA A 126 -16.03 4.08 1.47
C ALA A 126 -16.27 5.59 1.73
N ASP A 127 -15.56 6.20 2.69
CA ASP A 127 -15.75 7.62 3.02
C ASP A 127 -15.30 8.53 1.88
N PHE A 128 -14.20 8.18 1.20
CA PHE A 128 -13.76 8.91 0.01
C PHE A 128 -14.73 8.70 -1.16
N VAL A 129 -15.22 7.47 -1.36
CA VAL A 129 -16.23 7.17 -2.38
C VAL A 129 -17.49 8.00 -2.17
N LYS A 130 -18.02 8.06 -0.94
CA LYS A 130 -19.18 8.89 -0.59
C LYS A 130 -18.95 10.36 -0.93
N LYS A 131 -17.76 10.90 -0.63
CA LYS A 131 -17.39 12.28 -0.99
C LYS A 131 -17.43 12.51 -2.50
N VAL A 132 -16.95 11.55 -3.30
CA VAL A 132 -17.02 11.61 -4.77
C VAL A 132 -18.48 11.57 -5.23
N CYS A 133 -19.28 10.64 -4.72
CA CYS A 133 -20.69 10.50 -5.09
C CYS A 133 -21.51 11.74 -4.72
N GLN A 134 -21.31 12.31 -3.54
CA GLN A 134 -21.95 13.56 -3.13
C GLN A 134 -21.68 14.70 -4.13
N LYS A 135 -20.43 14.82 -4.62
CA LYS A 135 -20.08 15.82 -5.65
C LYS A 135 -20.81 15.56 -6.97
N VAL A 136 -20.90 14.30 -7.39
CA VAL A 136 -21.62 13.88 -8.60
C VAL A 136 -23.11 14.18 -8.50
N THR A 137 -23.77 13.79 -7.40
CA THR A 137 -25.20 14.02 -7.19
C THR A 137 -25.54 15.50 -7.10
N THR A 138 -24.67 16.31 -6.48
CA THR A 138 -24.87 17.77 -6.38
C THR A 138 -24.78 18.47 -7.74
N ALA A 139 -24.10 17.88 -8.72
CA ALA A 139 -23.99 18.44 -10.06
C ALA A 139 -25.25 18.23 -10.93
N ASP A 140 -26.21 17.43 -10.46
CA ASP A 140 -27.54 17.26 -11.05
C ASP A 140 -27.56 16.88 -12.55
N TYR A 141 -26.59 16.07 -12.96
CA TYR A 141 -26.57 15.48 -14.30
C TYR A 141 -27.55 14.30 -14.41
N GLN A 142 -28.15 14.13 -15.59
CA GLN A 142 -28.86 12.91 -15.95
C GLN A 142 -27.91 11.93 -16.65
N PHE A 143 -27.77 10.73 -16.09
CA PHE A 143 -26.92 9.67 -16.64
C PHE A 143 -27.46 8.28 -16.25
N THR A 144 -27.17 7.27 -17.07
CA THR A 144 -27.58 5.87 -16.83
C THR A 144 -26.39 4.93 -16.65
N SER A 145 -25.18 5.43 -16.88
CA SER A 145 -23.89 4.76 -16.67
C SER A 145 -22.80 5.81 -16.57
N PHE A 146 -21.61 5.47 -16.10
CA PHE A 146 -20.49 6.41 -15.98
C PHE A 146 -19.16 5.79 -16.41
N VAL A 147 -18.24 6.61 -16.91
CA VAL A 147 -16.83 6.25 -17.08
C VAL A 147 -16.02 6.90 -15.97
N PHE A 148 -15.18 6.13 -15.29
CA PHE A 148 -14.31 6.64 -14.23
C PHE A 148 -12.88 6.91 -14.72
N SER A 149 -12.46 8.15 -14.54
CA SER A 149 -11.15 8.68 -14.90
C SER A 149 -10.37 9.11 -13.65
N VAL A 150 -9.09 8.76 -13.61
CA VAL A 150 -8.22 9.12 -12.49
C VAL A 150 -6.87 9.59 -13.00
N SER A 151 -6.44 10.72 -12.45
CA SER A 151 -5.13 11.32 -12.65
C SER A 151 -4.32 11.21 -11.36
N LEU A 152 -3.20 10.49 -11.45
CA LEU A 152 -2.32 10.20 -10.32
C LEU A 152 -1.06 11.09 -10.37
N PRO A 153 -0.50 11.50 -9.21
CA PRO A 153 0.74 12.26 -9.16
C PRO A 153 1.87 11.57 -9.95
N PRO A 154 2.58 12.27 -10.85
CA PRO A 154 3.65 11.69 -11.68
C PRO A 154 4.73 10.98 -10.86
N GLN A 155 5.11 11.54 -9.71
CA GLN A 155 6.13 11.01 -8.80
C GLN A 155 5.83 9.63 -8.23
N LEU A 156 4.57 9.20 -8.23
CA LEU A 156 4.22 7.82 -7.85
C LEU A 156 4.91 6.79 -8.75
N SER A 157 5.20 7.15 -10.01
CA SER A 157 5.92 6.25 -10.93
C SER A 157 7.40 6.09 -10.52
N VAL A 158 8.00 7.13 -9.93
CA VAL A 158 9.38 7.10 -9.40
C VAL A 158 9.43 6.21 -8.15
N ARG A 159 8.48 6.40 -7.22
CA ARG A 159 8.36 5.59 -6.01
C ARG A 159 8.09 4.12 -6.31
N GLU A 160 7.21 3.84 -7.26
CA GLU A 160 6.95 2.48 -7.74
C GLU A 160 8.19 1.83 -8.36
N ARG A 161 9.00 2.59 -9.12
CA ARG A 161 10.28 2.11 -9.66
C ARG A 161 11.28 1.76 -8.55
N ALA A 162 11.40 2.60 -7.53
CA ALA A 162 12.29 2.34 -6.40
C ALA A 162 11.87 1.10 -5.60
N ALA A 163 10.57 0.98 -5.27
CA ALA A 163 10.04 -0.22 -4.62
C ALA A 163 10.24 -1.48 -5.47
N TRP A 164 10.05 -1.40 -6.79
CA TRP A 164 10.35 -2.52 -7.69
C TRP A 164 11.84 -2.91 -7.67
N LEU A 165 12.76 -1.95 -7.70
CA LEU A 165 14.20 -2.22 -7.62
C LEU A 165 14.57 -2.92 -6.30
N LEU A 166 13.97 -2.48 -5.19
CA LEU A 166 14.15 -3.11 -3.88
C LEU A 166 13.71 -4.57 -3.90
N VAL A 167 12.49 -4.84 -4.40
CA VAL A 167 11.96 -6.21 -4.49
C VAL A 167 12.80 -7.05 -5.45
N LYS A 168 13.14 -6.52 -6.63
CA LYS A 168 13.98 -7.19 -7.63
C LYS A 168 15.33 -7.59 -7.03
N GLN A 169 16.00 -6.70 -6.30
CA GLN A 169 17.28 -6.99 -5.66
C GLN A 169 17.15 -8.08 -4.59
N ASN A 170 16.09 -8.03 -3.78
CA ASN A 170 15.85 -9.04 -2.76
C ASN A 170 15.53 -10.42 -3.35
N MET A 171 14.68 -10.47 -4.39
CA MET A 171 14.35 -11.69 -5.11
C MET A 171 15.57 -12.29 -5.80
N GLY A 172 16.43 -11.45 -6.38
CA GLY A 172 17.68 -11.89 -6.99
C GLY A 172 18.64 -12.56 -6.01
N LYS A 173 18.71 -12.10 -4.75
CA LYS A 173 19.49 -12.76 -3.68
C LYS A 173 18.96 -14.17 -3.35
N LEU A 174 17.67 -14.39 -3.56
CA LEU A 174 17.00 -15.67 -3.33
C LEU A 174 16.98 -16.57 -4.58
N GLY A 175 17.63 -16.15 -5.67
CA GLY A 175 17.61 -16.88 -6.95
C GLY A 175 16.26 -16.84 -7.67
N LEU A 176 15.36 -15.94 -7.28
CA LEU A 176 14.06 -15.74 -7.89
C LEU A 176 14.09 -14.53 -8.83
N SER A 177 13.29 -14.57 -9.89
CA SER A 177 13.12 -13.45 -10.82
C SER A 177 11.72 -12.86 -10.69
N LEU A 178 11.61 -11.54 -10.82
CA LEU A 178 10.34 -10.80 -10.86
C LEU A 178 10.41 -9.84 -12.06
N ALA A 179 9.56 -10.04 -13.06
CA ALA A 179 9.49 -9.09 -14.17
C ALA A 179 8.69 -7.86 -13.74
N LYS A 180 9.04 -6.71 -14.30
CA LYS A 180 8.32 -5.45 -14.04
C LYS A 180 6.86 -5.54 -14.49
N ASP A 181 6.61 -6.22 -15.60
CA ASP A 181 5.28 -6.34 -16.21
C ASP A 181 4.34 -7.29 -15.46
N ASP A 182 4.86 -8.06 -14.49
CA ASP A 182 4.06 -8.93 -13.64
C ASP A 182 3.34 -8.15 -12.51
N ILE A 183 3.77 -6.92 -12.23
CA ILE A 183 3.23 -6.10 -11.14
C ILE A 183 1.93 -5.44 -11.58
N VAL A 184 0.90 -5.60 -10.75
CA VAL A 184 -0.38 -4.91 -10.94
C VAL A 184 -0.17 -3.40 -10.85
N GLN A 185 -0.60 -2.67 -11.88
CA GLN A 185 -0.43 -1.22 -11.93
C GLN A 185 -1.27 -0.51 -10.86
N LEU A 186 -0.75 0.57 -10.27
CA LEU A 186 -1.47 1.34 -9.24
C LEU A 186 -2.87 1.77 -9.71
N LYS A 187 -2.95 2.29 -10.93
CA LYS A 187 -4.20 2.75 -11.53
C LYS A 187 -5.20 1.62 -11.74
N GLU A 188 -4.72 0.42 -12.03
CA GLU A 188 -5.55 -0.76 -12.23
C GLU A 188 -6.12 -1.27 -10.90
N ALA A 189 -5.25 -1.48 -9.89
CA ALA A 189 -5.68 -1.87 -8.55
C ALA A 189 -6.68 -0.86 -7.95
N TYR A 190 -6.44 0.44 -8.13
CA TYR A 190 -7.37 1.48 -7.70
C TYR A 190 -8.74 1.36 -8.36
N LYS A 191 -8.80 1.07 -9.67
CA LYS A 191 -10.06 0.85 -10.39
C LYS A 191 -10.79 -0.41 -9.93
N TRP A 192 -10.08 -1.49 -9.61
CA TRP A 192 -10.68 -2.72 -9.07
C TRP A 192 -11.43 -2.49 -7.76
N ILE A 193 -10.98 -1.51 -6.97
CA ILE A 193 -11.56 -1.12 -5.68
C ILE A 193 -12.69 -0.11 -5.86
N ILE A 194 -12.45 0.95 -6.63
CA ILE A 194 -13.36 2.10 -6.75
C ILE A 194 -14.57 1.83 -7.65
N HIS A 195 -14.40 1.13 -8.77
CA HIS A 195 -15.49 0.95 -9.75
C HIS A 195 -16.75 0.31 -9.13
N PRO A 196 -16.66 -0.82 -8.38
CA PRO A 196 -17.84 -1.42 -7.77
C PRO A 196 -18.48 -0.50 -6.72
N GLN A 197 -17.66 0.17 -5.89
CA GLN A 197 -18.16 1.05 -4.83
C GLN A 197 -18.90 2.26 -5.40
N LEU A 198 -18.36 2.92 -6.44
CA LEU A 198 -19.06 4.00 -7.14
C LEU A 198 -20.34 3.52 -7.82
N SER A 199 -20.31 2.33 -8.41
CA SER A 199 -21.48 1.77 -9.09
C SER A 199 -22.62 1.46 -8.13
N GLU A 200 -22.29 0.92 -6.96
CA GLU A 200 -23.23 0.67 -5.87
C GLU A 200 -23.81 1.97 -5.33
N GLU A 201 -22.95 2.94 -4.99
CA GLU A 201 -23.37 4.20 -4.36
C GLU A 201 -24.16 5.11 -5.32
N LEU A 202 -23.83 5.12 -6.63
CA LEU A 202 -24.56 5.90 -7.65
C LEU A 202 -25.78 5.16 -8.22
N GLY A 203 -25.92 3.87 -7.95
CA GLY A 203 -27.03 3.04 -8.49
C GLY A 203 -26.99 2.84 -10.01
N VAL A 204 -25.84 3.06 -10.66
CA VAL A 204 -25.66 2.91 -12.12
C VAL A 204 -24.37 2.14 -12.43
N PRO A 205 -24.28 1.42 -13.56
CA PRO A 205 -23.08 0.68 -13.92
C PRO A 205 -21.92 1.57 -14.38
N ALA A 206 -20.70 1.13 -14.09
CA ALA A 206 -19.49 1.65 -14.72
C ALA A 206 -19.38 1.12 -16.16
N ASP A 207 -19.31 2.01 -17.15
CA ASP A 207 -19.17 1.69 -18.57
C ASP A 207 -18.11 2.58 -19.21
N GLY A 208 -17.08 1.97 -19.80
CA GLY A 208 -15.99 2.67 -20.50
C GLY A 208 -16.43 3.45 -21.74
N LYS A 209 -17.66 3.22 -22.23
CA LYS A 209 -18.28 3.95 -23.35
C LYS A 209 -19.31 4.99 -22.90
N SER A 210 -19.50 5.18 -21.60
CA SER A 210 -20.44 6.19 -21.11
C SER A 210 -20.05 7.59 -21.59
N LEU A 211 -21.06 8.41 -21.89
CA LEU A 211 -20.88 9.83 -22.15
C LEU A 211 -20.67 10.62 -20.87
N PHE A 212 -21.06 10.08 -19.72
CA PHE A 212 -20.90 10.72 -18.42
C PHE A 212 -19.56 10.30 -17.79
N GLU A 213 -18.64 11.24 -17.65
CA GLU A 213 -17.33 11.04 -17.04
C GLU A 213 -17.34 11.55 -15.59
N VAL A 214 -16.91 10.69 -14.66
CA VAL A 214 -16.53 11.07 -13.30
C VAL A 214 -15.01 11.02 -13.22
N SER A 215 -14.38 12.14 -12.86
CA SER A 215 -12.93 12.27 -12.84
C SER A 215 -12.41 12.76 -11.49
N VAL A 216 -11.29 12.18 -11.04
CA VAL A 216 -10.59 12.56 -9.82
C VAL A 216 -9.13 12.87 -10.14
N VAL A 217 -8.65 14.02 -9.70
CA VAL A 217 -7.26 14.46 -9.87
C VAL A 217 -6.58 14.49 -8.51
N PHE A 218 -5.55 13.66 -8.34
CA PHE A 218 -4.73 13.61 -7.14
C PHE A 218 -3.43 14.37 -7.33
N ALA A 219 -2.94 14.98 -6.26
CA ALA A 219 -1.58 15.50 -6.15
C ALA A 219 -0.97 15.19 -4.78
N HIS A 220 0.34 15.35 -4.70
CA HIS A 220 1.07 15.22 -3.45
C HIS A 220 2.16 16.30 -3.37
N PRO A 221 1.84 17.47 -2.78
CA PRO A 221 2.74 18.62 -2.78
C PRO A 221 4.10 18.34 -2.15
N GLU A 222 4.13 17.56 -1.06
CA GLU A 222 5.36 17.23 -0.32
C GLU A 222 6.41 16.51 -1.19
N THR A 223 5.99 15.77 -2.22
CA THR A 223 6.89 14.95 -3.06
C THR A 223 6.89 15.36 -4.53
N GLU A 224 6.32 16.52 -4.86
CA GLU A 224 6.22 17.00 -6.24
C GLU A 224 7.60 17.06 -6.94
N GLU A 225 8.64 17.30 -6.16
CA GLU A 225 10.00 17.50 -6.66
C GLU A 225 10.81 16.23 -6.90
N GLU A 226 10.25 15.07 -6.55
CA GLU A 226 10.89 13.77 -6.74
C GLU A 226 11.12 13.41 -8.20
N CYS A 227 10.41 14.07 -9.13
CA CYS A 227 10.65 13.89 -10.56
C CYS A 227 11.79 14.74 -11.12
N ARG A 228 12.28 15.75 -10.38
CA ARG A 228 13.23 16.75 -10.92
C ARG A 228 14.51 16.13 -11.46
N PHE A 229 15.07 15.14 -10.77
CA PHE A 229 16.33 14.51 -11.19
C PHE A 229 16.24 13.85 -12.57
N LEU A 230 15.03 13.43 -12.99
CA LEU A 230 14.82 12.84 -14.31
C LEU A 230 15.00 13.86 -15.44
N ALA A 231 14.78 15.15 -15.20
CA ALA A 231 15.05 16.18 -16.19
C ALA A 231 16.55 16.31 -16.48
N THR A 232 17.40 16.09 -15.46
CA THR A 232 18.85 16.08 -15.62
C THR A 232 19.33 14.76 -16.23
N ALA A 233 18.78 13.62 -15.79
CA ALA A 233 19.20 12.31 -16.28
C ALA A 233 18.69 11.99 -17.70
N CYS A 234 17.55 12.53 -18.09
CA CYS A 234 16.86 12.23 -19.35
C CYS A 234 16.21 13.49 -19.97
N PRO A 235 16.98 14.53 -20.32
CA PRO A 235 16.46 15.83 -20.75
C PRO A 235 15.53 15.73 -21.99
N ASP A 236 15.81 14.79 -22.89
CA ASP A 236 15.02 14.56 -24.10
C ASP A 236 13.55 14.17 -23.83
N CYS A 237 13.25 13.68 -22.62
CA CYS A 237 11.91 13.27 -22.23
C CYS A 237 11.04 14.44 -21.75
N PHE A 238 11.65 15.58 -21.37
CA PHE A 238 11.00 16.70 -20.69
C PHE A 238 11.06 17.98 -21.52
N LYS A 239 10.61 17.91 -22.78
CA LYS A 239 10.57 19.09 -23.66
C LYS A 239 9.49 20.08 -23.21
N PRO A 240 9.84 21.36 -22.95
CA PRO A 240 8.85 22.39 -22.67
C PRO A 240 7.86 22.53 -23.82
N THR A 241 6.58 22.57 -23.51
CA THR A 241 5.52 22.90 -24.49
C THR A 241 4.86 24.20 -24.06
N LYS A 242 4.55 25.08 -25.01
CA LYS A 242 4.10 26.47 -24.76
C LYS A 242 2.87 26.62 -23.86
N ASN A 243 2.11 25.54 -23.61
CA ASN A 243 0.81 25.56 -22.93
C ASN A 243 0.70 24.63 -21.71
N LYS A 244 1.78 24.03 -21.19
CA LYS A 244 1.70 23.12 -20.03
C LYS A 244 2.27 23.74 -18.76
N GLN A 245 1.49 23.68 -17.67
CA GLN A 245 1.91 24.15 -16.34
C GLN A 245 3.08 23.34 -15.75
N SER A 246 3.22 22.06 -16.11
CA SER A 246 4.36 21.22 -15.70
C SER A 246 4.84 20.35 -16.86
N VAL A 247 6.17 20.22 -16.98
CA VAL A 247 6.82 19.30 -17.94
C VAL A 247 6.78 17.84 -17.46
N PHE A 248 6.57 17.62 -16.16
CA PHE A 248 6.60 16.29 -15.53
C PHE A 248 5.26 15.57 -15.65
N THR A 249 4.74 15.40 -16.86
CA THR A 249 3.55 14.55 -17.04
C THR A 249 3.87 13.09 -16.69
N ARG A 250 2.90 12.33 -16.17
CA ARG A 250 3.08 10.90 -15.86
C ARG A 250 3.71 10.11 -17.02
N MET A 251 3.27 10.39 -18.25
CA MET A 251 3.80 9.74 -19.45
C MET A 251 5.29 10.09 -19.70
N ALA A 252 5.68 11.35 -19.51
CA ALA A 252 7.08 11.77 -19.65
C ALA A 252 7.98 11.11 -18.58
N VAL A 253 7.48 11.04 -17.33
CA VAL A 253 8.17 10.36 -16.22
C VAL A 253 8.35 8.87 -16.51
N ILE A 254 7.31 8.16 -16.95
CA ILE A 254 7.41 6.73 -17.31
C ILE A 254 8.46 6.51 -18.41
N LYS A 255 8.43 7.33 -19.46
CA LYS A 255 9.43 7.25 -20.55
C LYS A 255 10.86 7.51 -20.08
N ALA A 256 11.05 8.44 -19.13
CA ALA A 256 12.36 8.70 -18.55
C ALA A 256 12.82 7.51 -17.68
N LEU A 257 11.93 6.92 -16.89
CA LEU A 257 12.22 5.75 -16.06
C LEU A 257 12.56 4.48 -16.85
N GLU A 258 12.09 4.37 -18.09
CA GLU A 258 12.46 3.29 -19.02
C GLU A 258 13.86 3.47 -19.62
N LYS A 259 14.35 4.72 -19.68
CA LYS A 259 15.65 5.05 -20.28
C LYS A 259 16.78 5.16 -19.28
N ILE A 260 16.48 5.64 -18.07
CA ILE A 260 17.49 5.81 -17.02
C ILE A 260 18.06 4.45 -16.59
N LYS A 261 19.38 4.38 -16.42
CA LYS A 261 20.05 3.18 -15.91
C LYS A 261 19.72 2.98 -14.42
N GLU A 262 19.72 1.73 -13.97
CA GLU A 262 19.41 1.40 -12.57
C GLU A 262 20.41 2.04 -11.61
N GLU A 263 21.70 2.04 -11.96
CA GLU A 263 22.74 2.62 -11.10
C GLU A 263 22.59 4.14 -10.97
N ASP A 264 22.20 4.81 -12.05
CA ASP A 264 22.00 6.26 -12.05
C ASP A 264 20.71 6.64 -11.32
N PHE A 265 19.65 5.83 -11.42
CA PHE A 265 18.43 6.01 -10.62
C PHE A 265 18.75 5.93 -9.12
N LEU A 266 19.48 4.89 -8.69
CA LEU A 266 19.80 4.65 -7.29
C LEU A 266 20.75 5.70 -6.67
N LYS A 267 21.51 6.44 -7.51
CA LYS A 267 22.30 7.60 -7.04
C LYS A 267 21.44 8.82 -6.70
N HIS A 268 20.27 8.94 -7.32
CA HIS A 268 19.44 10.14 -7.25
C HIS A 268 18.16 9.97 -6.42
N PHE A 269 17.67 8.74 -6.25
CA PHE A 269 16.41 8.47 -5.56
C PHE A 269 16.57 7.36 -4.50
N PRO A 270 16.01 7.54 -3.28
CA PRO A 270 16.13 6.55 -2.21
C PRO A 270 15.41 5.24 -2.54
N CYS A 271 16.01 4.12 -2.13
CA CYS A 271 15.49 2.77 -2.33
C CYS A 271 15.68 1.98 -1.02
N PRO A 272 14.63 1.79 -0.19
CA PRO A 272 13.21 2.10 -0.42
C PRO A 272 12.89 3.60 -0.54
N PRO A 273 11.75 3.97 -1.14
CA PRO A 273 11.19 5.32 -1.02
C PRO A 273 11.03 5.72 0.45
N SER A 274 11.29 6.99 0.76
CA SER A 274 11.05 7.57 2.09
C SER A 274 9.55 7.59 2.41
N SER A 275 9.20 7.32 3.66
CA SER A 275 7.83 7.46 4.15
C SER A 275 7.46 8.96 4.20
N PRO A 276 6.38 9.39 3.54
CA PRO A 276 5.92 10.77 3.59
C PRO A 276 5.21 11.06 4.91
N GLU A 277 5.03 12.33 5.22
CA GLU A 277 4.22 12.77 6.36
C GLU A 277 2.73 12.77 6.01
N ASN A 278 2.39 13.17 4.78
CA ASN A 278 1.01 13.41 4.35
C ASN A 278 0.53 12.41 3.30
N LEU A 279 -0.79 12.28 3.18
CA LEU A 279 -1.44 11.54 2.10
C LEU A 279 -1.54 12.40 0.83
N CYS A 280 -1.81 11.77 -0.30
CA CYS A 280 -2.25 12.49 -1.49
C CYS A 280 -3.52 13.29 -1.17
N VAL A 281 -3.64 14.45 -1.83
CA VAL A 281 -4.85 15.26 -1.80
C VAL A 281 -5.61 15.08 -3.10
N ALA A 282 -6.93 14.93 -3.01
CA ALA A 282 -7.81 15.06 -4.17
C ALA A 282 -7.95 16.55 -4.49
N LEU A 283 -7.16 17.03 -5.45
CA LEU A 283 -7.20 18.43 -5.91
C LEU A 283 -8.55 18.77 -6.53
N ASP A 284 -9.10 17.82 -7.28
CA ASP A 284 -10.34 18.05 -7.99
C ASP A 284 -11.15 16.76 -8.12
N ILE A 285 -12.47 16.93 -8.04
CA ILE A 285 -13.49 15.91 -8.30
C ILE A 285 -14.49 16.57 -9.24
N GLN A 286 -14.44 16.17 -10.50
CA GLN A 286 -15.28 16.74 -11.55
C GLN A 286 -16.17 15.65 -12.15
N CYS A 287 -17.33 16.05 -12.62
CA CYS A 287 -18.15 15.25 -13.50
C CYS A 287 -18.61 16.07 -14.70
N ASN A 288 -18.66 15.44 -15.87
CA ASN A 288 -19.08 16.10 -17.10
C ASN A 288 -19.85 15.11 -17.98
N ASN A 289 -20.75 15.62 -18.81
CA ASN A 289 -21.47 14.83 -19.79
C ASN A 289 -21.01 15.19 -21.21
N GLY A 290 -20.84 14.18 -22.04
CA GLY A 290 -20.53 14.32 -23.44
C GLY A 290 -21.61 15.10 -24.20
N ALA A 291 -21.22 15.68 -25.33
CA ALA A 291 -22.15 16.45 -26.16
C ALA A 291 -23.31 15.58 -26.66
N VAL A 292 -24.53 16.13 -26.56
CA VAL A 292 -25.74 15.57 -27.16
C VAL A 292 -26.08 16.39 -28.40
N PHE A 293 -26.31 15.71 -29.51
CA PHE A 293 -26.57 16.35 -30.80
C PHE A 293 -28.05 16.23 -31.16
N VAL A 294 -28.65 17.35 -31.56
CA VAL A 294 -30.03 17.40 -32.07
C VAL A 294 -29.97 17.65 -33.57
N ALA A 295 -30.59 16.79 -34.36
CA ALA A 295 -30.76 16.97 -35.79
C ALA A 295 -32.18 17.48 -36.10
N GLY A 296 -32.29 18.46 -37.01
CA GLY A 296 -33.56 19.01 -37.49
C GLY A 296 -33.66 18.92 -39.03
N LYS A 297 -34.88 19.06 -39.55
CA LYS A 297 -35.17 19.19 -40.99
C LYS A 297 -35.84 20.52 -41.26
#